data_AF-A0A1I4C5Y6-F1
#
_entry.id   AF-A0A1I4C5Y6-F1
#
_cell.length_a   1.000
_cell.length_b   1.000
_cell.length_c   1.000
_cell.angle_alpha   90.00
_cell.angle_beta   90.00
_cell.angle_gamma   90.00
#
_symmetry.space_group_name_H-M   'P 1'
#
loop_
_entity.id
_entity.type
_entity.pdbx_description
1 polymer ?
#
loop_
_entity_poly.entity_id
_entity_poly.type
_entity_poly.pdbx_seq_one_letter_code
_entity_poly.pdbx_strand_id
1 'polypeptide(L)'
;MNEVVGILDDLVTKFKGNGKLSAADKEQAERHLCGLLQDSVYWEGGLDYMFALPPSVGTKAVADAWRYMEEDIKLLFFKELSKSLDQARGSGYLRQIHLVKHFSENALQLSFILFMDLCEKITDFSNQMPSGEKLLATITQILLNSNVLLRAKLSEMPFTDKQFSCLILVSAACLIQKQQSDVNADLRMPILLWLVESGRKAIMPNNLKYSFETATSDLVDEARNLMFSLGLLQQMNKSKSSMEPINRTSTVINEATAQKISVFNKDEWFKQVSQLKNYVEDIETKIAASTKAASYVRNELEAEVRKRKEQEIKIQEYERKNYEYSIENRDLLAKINTLVENNKELVILQGQKEREYEIKLVQLIEMSEQESTFASREFKRKLSGLLKWEYADLMEIKSDDMSLDLGGNLRLQLLKVFDLLIKEGIEL
;
A
#
# COMPACT_ATOMS: atom_id res chain seq x y z
N MET A 1 18.93 14.69 -3.06
CA MET A 1 18.31 13.41 -3.47
C MET A 1 19.24 12.49 -4.23
N ASN A 2 19.96 12.93 -5.26
CA ASN A 2 20.88 12.05 -6.01
C ASN A 2 21.94 11.35 -5.13
N GLU A 3 22.45 12.02 -4.10
CA GLU A 3 23.38 11.43 -3.12
C GLU A 3 22.72 10.34 -2.28
N VAL A 4 21.46 10.53 -1.86
CA VAL A 4 20.69 9.54 -1.08
C VAL A 4 20.40 8.29 -1.91
N VAL A 5 20.02 8.47 -3.17
CA VAL A 5 19.80 7.39 -4.15
C VAL A 5 21.08 6.60 -4.37
N GLY A 6 22.21 7.27 -4.60
CA GLY A 6 23.51 6.60 -4.77
C GLY A 6 23.93 5.77 -3.55
N ILE A 7 23.71 6.27 -2.33
CA ILE A 7 23.97 5.52 -1.10
C ILE A 7 23.07 4.28 -1.01
N LEU A 8 21.79 4.39 -1.35
CA LEU A 8 20.86 3.26 -1.33
C LEU A 8 21.21 2.21 -2.40
N ASP A 9 21.65 2.62 -3.59
CA ASP A 9 22.12 1.71 -4.64
C ASP A 9 23.33 0.88 -4.19
N ASP A 10 24.30 1.52 -3.52
CA ASP A 10 25.46 0.84 -2.95
C ASP A 10 25.06 -0.18 -1.89
N LEU A 11 24.13 0.19 -1.01
CA LEU A 11 23.63 -0.69 0.06
C LEU A 11 22.83 -1.87 -0.50
N VAL A 12 22.01 -1.65 -1.53
CA VAL A 12 21.32 -2.72 -2.25
C VAL A 12 22.33 -3.66 -2.91
N THR A 13 23.37 -3.13 -3.53
CA THR A 13 24.42 -3.91 -4.18
C THR A 13 25.18 -4.77 -3.16
N LYS A 14 25.57 -4.19 -2.03
CA LYS A 14 26.17 -4.92 -0.89
C LYS A 14 25.26 -6.05 -0.40
N PHE A 15 23.97 -5.79 -0.24
CA PHE A 15 23.03 -6.80 0.23
C PHE A 15 22.84 -7.92 -0.80
N LYS A 16 22.70 -7.61 -2.09
CA LYS A 16 22.60 -8.60 -3.16
C LYS A 16 23.85 -9.48 -3.27
N GLY A 17 25.03 -8.91 -3.03
CA GLY A 17 26.29 -9.66 -3.04
C GLY A 17 26.50 -10.56 -1.82
N ASN A 18 26.23 -10.06 -0.61
CA ASN A 18 26.59 -10.74 0.64
C ASN A 18 25.41 -11.40 1.38
N GLY A 19 24.17 -11.14 0.96
CA GLY A 19 22.94 -11.61 1.61
C GLY A 19 22.68 -11.01 3.00
N LYS A 20 23.54 -10.11 3.48
CA LYS A 20 23.46 -9.46 4.79
C LYS A 20 24.06 -8.05 4.73
N LEU A 21 23.53 -7.16 5.58
CA LEU A 21 24.08 -5.82 5.85
C LEU A 21 24.63 -5.75 7.27
N SER A 22 25.67 -4.95 7.48
CA SER A 22 26.18 -4.64 8.83
C SER A 22 25.16 -3.81 9.62
N ALA A 23 25.33 -3.70 10.95
CA ALA A 23 24.41 -2.89 11.76
C ALA A 23 24.40 -1.41 11.34
N ALA A 24 25.58 -0.85 11.03
CA ALA A 24 25.72 0.52 10.54
C ALA A 24 25.07 0.71 9.16
N ASP A 25 25.30 -0.22 8.22
CA ASP A 25 24.68 -0.19 6.89
C ASP A 25 23.14 -0.29 6.99
N LYS A 26 22.61 -1.09 7.94
CA LYS A 26 21.17 -1.18 8.17
C LYS A 26 20.60 0.14 8.67
N GLU A 27 21.20 0.75 9.67
CA GLU A 27 20.74 2.04 10.21
C GLU A 27 20.80 3.15 9.14
N GLN A 28 21.87 3.16 8.34
CA GLN A 28 22.02 4.08 7.22
C GLN A 28 20.94 3.85 6.17
N ALA A 29 20.71 2.60 5.76
CA ALA A 29 19.64 2.24 4.82
C ALA A 29 18.26 2.65 5.34
N GLU A 30 17.96 2.37 6.62
CA GLU A 30 16.70 2.75 7.27
C GLU A 30 16.47 4.26 7.21
N ARG A 31 17.48 5.05 7.59
CA ARG A 31 17.40 6.51 7.64
C ARG A 31 17.17 7.13 6.26
N HIS A 32 17.96 6.72 5.27
CA HIS A 32 17.87 7.25 3.91
C HIS A 32 16.59 6.81 3.20
N LEU A 33 16.19 5.55 3.36
CA LEU A 33 14.91 5.05 2.84
C LEU A 33 13.73 5.77 3.46
N CYS A 34 13.74 5.99 4.79
CA CYS A 34 12.70 6.74 5.48
C CYS A 34 12.55 8.16 4.92
N GLY A 35 13.67 8.88 4.72
CA GLY A 35 13.65 10.22 4.11
C GLY A 35 13.11 10.22 2.68
N LEU A 36 13.44 9.20 1.89
CA LEU A 36 12.98 9.10 0.50
C LEU A 36 11.49 8.77 0.40
N LEU A 37 10.97 7.97 1.34
CA LEU A 37 9.56 7.64 1.47
C LEU A 37 8.69 8.81 1.95
N GLN A 38 9.27 9.75 2.70
CA GLN A 38 8.57 10.97 3.13
C GLN A 38 8.49 12.05 2.04
N ASP A 39 9.27 11.91 0.97
CA ASP A 39 9.34 12.90 -0.10
C ASP A 39 8.21 12.68 -1.12
N SER A 40 7.37 13.70 -1.31
CA SER A 40 6.23 13.69 -2.24
C SER A 40 6.58 13.36 -3.70
N VAL A 41 7.82 13.61 -4.13
CA VAL A 41 8.29 13.38 -5.50
C VAL A 41 8.94 12.02 -5.66
N TYR A 42 9.61 11.52 -4.62
CA TYR A 42 10.47 10.33 -4.70
C TYR A 42 9.94 9.09 -3.97
N TRP A 43 8.77 9.16 -3.31
CA TRP A 43 8.23 8.05 -2.53
C TRP A 43 8.09 6.74 -3.32
N GLU A 44 7.76 6.79 -4.62
CA GLU A 44 7.65 5.62 -5.50
C GLU A 44 8.99 4.88 -5.62
N GLY A 45 10.09 5.60 -5.83
CA GLY A 45 11.43 5.01 -5.84
C GLY A 45 11.80 4.39 -4.48
N GLY A 46 11.23 4.91 -3.39
CA GLY A 46 11.39 4.36 -2.04
C GLY A 46 10.79 2.96 -1.92
N LEU A 47 9.67 2.69 -2.59
CA LEU A 47 9.10 1.35 -2.62
C LEU A 47 10.04 0.34 -3.26
N ASP A 48 10.70 0.71 -4.36
CA ASP A 48 11.66 -0.18 -5.03
C ASP A 48 12.82 -0.55 -4.10
N TYR A 49 13.35 0.44 -3.36
CA TYR A 49 14.39 0.20 -2.35
C TYR A 49 13.90 -0.64 -1.17
N MET A 50 12.67 -0.44 -0.71
CA MET A 50 12.06 -1.26 0.34
C MET A 50 12.04 -2.75 -0.05
N PHE A 51 11.75 -3.06 -1.32
CA PHE A 51 11.77 -4.44 -1.82
C PHE A 51 13.19 -4.95 -2.13
N ALA A 52 14.12 -4.07 -2.46
CA ALA A 52 15.52 -4.44 -2.75
C ALA A 52 16.36 -4.68 -1.48
N LEU A 53 15.95 -4.11 -0.34
CA LEU A 53 16.65 -4.20 0.95
C LEU A 53 16.12 -5.35 1.84
N PRO A 54 16.84 -5.68 2.95
CA PRO A 54 16.37 -6.66 3.91
C PRO A 54 14.97 -6.33 4.46
N PRO A 55 14.09 -7.32 4.67
CA PRO A 55 12.74 -7.08 5.17
C PRO A 55 12.67 -6.22 6.44
N SER A 56 13.57 -6.45 7.40
CA SER A 56 13.59 -5.68 8.65
C SER A 56 13.90 -4.19 8.44
N VAL A 57 14.76 -3.87 7.47
CA VAL A 57 15.16 -2.49 7.15
C VAL A 57 14.02 -1.78 6.43
N GLY A 58 13.51 -2.38 5.35
CA GLY A 58 12.45 -1.78 4.55
C GLY A 58 11.18 -1.52 5.36
N THR A 59 10.78 -2.49 6.18
CA THR A 59 9.54 -2.37 6.98
C THR A 59 9.65 -1.36 8.11
N LYS A 60 10.81 -1.25 8.76
CA LYS A 60 11.05 -0.24 9.78
C LYS A 60 11.10 1.18 9.18
N ALA A 61 11.80 1.37 8.06
CA ALA A 61 11.84 2.65 7.37
C ALA A 61 10.44 3.11 6.94
N VAL A 62 9.61 2.20 6.42
CA VAL A 62 8.21 2.49 6.07
C VAL A 62 7.40 2.87 7.31
N ALA A 63 7.52 2.13 8.40
CA ALA A 63 6.80 2.42 9.64
C ALA A 63 7.16 3.80 10.21
N ASP A 64 8.45 4.17 10.16
CA ASP A 64 8.93 5.46 10.62
C ASP A 64 8.47 6.59 9.69
N ALA A 65 8.51 6.37 8.37
CA ALA A 65 8.03 7.34 7.38
C ALA A 65 6.52 7.54 7.43
N TRP A 66 5.74 6.49 7.71
CA TRP A 66 4.27 6.51 7.70
C TRP A 66 3.67 7.61 8.57
N ARG A 67 4.31 7.95 9.70
CA ARG A 67 3.82 9.00 10.61
C ARG A 67 3.86 10.40 9.98
N TYR A 68 4.71 10.60 8.98
CA TYR A 68 4.99 11.89 8.36
C TYR A 68 4.53 11.98 6.91
N MET A 69 4.11 10.86 6.30
CA MET A 69 3.53 10.85 4.96
C MET A 69 2.17 11.55 4.93
N GLU A 70 1.93 12.29 3.85
CA GLU A 70 0.61 12.83 3.52
C GLU A 70 -0.41 11.70 3.29
N GLU A 71 -1.69 11.94 3.60
CA GLU A 71 -2.74 10.90 3.49
C GLU A 71 -2.92 10.37 2.06
N ASP A 72 -2.81 11.24 1.05
CA ASP A 72 -2.89 10.83 -0.36
C ASP A 72 -1.74 9.90 -0.74
N ILE A 73 -0.53 10.18 -0.24
CA ILE A 73 0.66 9.34 -0.44
C ILE A 73 0.50 8.01 0.29
N LYS A 74 -0.03 7.99 1.52
CA LYS A 74 -0.32 6.75 2.25
C LYS A 74 -1.26 5.82 1.47
N LEU A 75 -2.31 6.39 0.86
CA LEU A 75 -3.27 5.63 0.07
C LEU A 75 -2.64 5.05 -1.20
N LEU A 76 -1.83 5.86 -1.91
CA LEU A 76 -1.08 5.42 -3.08
C LEU A 76 -0.03 4.35 -2.72
N PHE A 77 0.73 4.57 -1.65
CA PHE A 77 1.70 3.62 -1.11
C PHE A 77 1.05 2.27 -0.81
N PHE A 78 -0.09 2.28 -0.13
CA PHE A 78 -0.81 1.05 0.20
C PHE A 78 -1.27 0.30 -1.05
N LYS A 79 -1.80 1.04 -2.02
CA LYS A 79 -2.24 0.47 -3.31
C LYS A 79 -1.07 -0.17 -4.06
N GLU A 80 0.08 0.49 -4.13
CA GLU A 80 1.25 -0.07 -4.81
C GLU A 80 1.90 -1.22 -4.05
N LEU A 81 1.94 -1.15 -2.72
CA LEU A 81 2.38 -2.25 -1.86
C LEU A 81 1.56 -3.52 -2.15
N SER A 82 0.24 -3.42 -2.23
CA SER A 82 -0.67 -4.55 -2.49
C SER A 82 -0.52 -5.19 -3.88
N LYS A 83 -0.08 -4.42 -4.88
CA LYS A 83 0.10 -4.88 -6.27
C LYS A 83 1.47 -5.49 -6.54
N SER A 84 2.45 -5.27 -5.66
CA SER A 84 3.82 -5.73 -5.89
C SER A 84 3.89 -7.26 -6.03
N LEU A 85 4.43 -7.72 -7.16
CA LEU A 85 4.65 -9.16 -7.46
C LEU A 85 5.54 -9.84 -6.42
N ASP A 86 6.38 -9.06 -5.72
CA ASP A 86 7.27 -9.55 -4.68
C ASP A 86 6.51 -10.00 -3.42
N GLN A 87 5.24 -9.59 -3.27
CA GLN A 87 4.35 -10.06 -2.20
C GLN A 87 3.89 -11.51 -2.37
N ALA A 88 3.99 -12.08 -3.58
CA ALA A 88 3.63 -13.48 -3.83
C ALA A 88 4.74 -14.49 -3.45
N ARG A 89 5.86 -14.01 -2.88
CA ARG A 89 7.03 -14.82 -2.50
C ARG A 89 7.23 -14.82 -0.98
N GLY A 90 8.01 -15.78 -0.45
CA GLY A 90 8.25 -15.90 0.99
C GLY A 90 8.85 -14.66 1.67
N SER A 91 9.70 -13.89 0.97
CA SER A 91 10.21 -12.59 1.45
C SER A 91 9.11 -11.52 1.55
N GLY A 92 8.14 -11.55 0.65
CA GLY A 92 6.95 -10.70 0.66
C GLY A 92 6.09 -10.93 1.89
N TYR A 93 5.78 -12.20 2.21
CA TYR A 93 5.03 -12.54 3.42
C TYR A 93 5.73 -12.08 4.70
N LEU A 94 7.06 -12.25 4.79
CA LEU A 94 7.83 -11.76 5.93
C LEU A 94 7.72 -10.23 6.08
N ARG A 95 7.87 -9.47 4.98
CA ARG A 95 7.69 -8.01 5.01
C ARG A 95 6.30 -7.63 5.48
N GLN A 96 5.27 -8.29 4.96
CA GLN A 96 3.89 -8.03 5.34
C GLN A 96 3.66 -8.30 6.83
N ILE A 97 4.17 -9.42 7.36
CA ILE A 97 4.12 -9.73 8.80
C ILE A 97 4.79 -8.62 9.64
N HIS A 98 5.96 -8.15 9.24
CA HIS A 98 6.65 -7.08 9.95
C HIS A 98 5.89 -5.74 9.87
N LEU A 99 5.30 -5.39 8.73
CA LEU A 99 4.44 -4.20 8.60
C LEU A 99 3.21 -4.29 9.50
N VAL A 100 2.53 -5.45 9.53
CA VAL A 100 1.39 -5.69 10.43
C VAL A 100 1.79 -5.41 11.88
N LYS A 101 2.95 -5.93 12.31
CA LYS A 101 3.46 -5.65 13.66
C LYS A 101 3.70 -4.16 13.89
N HIS A 102 4.43 -3.49 12.99
CA HIS A 102 4.75 -2.07 13.16
C HIS A 102 3.51 -1.17 13.16
N PHE A 103 2.53 -1.45 12.30
CA PHE A 103 1.31 -0.66 12.23
C PHE A 103 0.31 -0.96 13.34
N SER A 104 0.42 -2.09 14.03
CA SER A 104 -0.52 -2.42 15.10
C SER A 104 -0.56 -1.40 16.24
N GLU A 105 0.54 -0.69 16.48
CA GLU A 105 0.65 0.30 17.55
C GLU A 105 0.06 1.66 17.18
N ASN A 106 0.07 2.01 15.88
CA ASN A 106 -0.22 3.37 15.42
C ASN A 106 -1.37 3.45 14.39
N ALA A 107 -1.72 2.33 13.76
CA ALA A 107 -2.69 2.22 12.68
C ALA A 107 -3.32 0.81 12.69
N LEU A 108 -4.04 0.47 13.76
CA LEU A 108 -4.58 -0.87 13.99
C LEU A 108 -5.45 -1.37 12.83
N GLN A 109 -6.32 -0.53 12.27
CA GLN A 109 -7.16 -0.90 11.12
C GLN A 109 -6.33 -1.31 9.90
N LEU A 110 -5.28 -0.54 9.59
CA LEU A 110 -4.37 -0.85 8.49
C LEU A 110 -3.60 -2.16 8.72
N SER A 111 -3.10 -2.36 9.94
CA SER A 111 -2.47 -3.60 10.38
C SER A 111 -3.40 -4.79 10.13
N PHE A 112 -4.70 -4.65 10.44
CA PHE A 112 -5.69 -5.67 10.18
C PHE A 112 -5.95 -5.91 8.69
N ILE A 113 -6.07 -4.86 7.87
CA ILE A 113 -6.25 -5.02 6.41
C ILE A 113 -5.06 -5.78 5.82
N LEU A 114 -3.83 -5.42 6.19
CA LEU A 114 -2.63 -6.12 5.75
C LEU A 114 -2.59 -7.57 6.23
N PHE A 115 -3.02 -7.84 7.47
CA PHE A 115 -3.05 -9.21 7.97
C PHE A 115 -4.12 -10.05 7.26
N MET A 116 -5.27 -9.46 6.95
CA MET A 116 -6.33 -10.13 6.22
C MET A 116 -5.92 -10.48 4.79
N ASP A 117 -5.28 -9.56 4.07
CA ASP A 117 -4.73 -9.83 2.73
C ASP A 117 -3.70 -10.97 2.76
N LEU A 118 -2.85 -11.01 3.80
CA LEU A 118 -1.93 -12.12 4.03
C LEU A 118 -2.69 -13.45 4.25
N CYS A 119 -3.73 -13.45 5.07
CA CYS A 119 -4.55 -14.64 5.31
C CYS A 119 -5.23 -15.14 4.04
N GLU A 120 -5.78 -14.25 3.22
CA GLU A 120 -6.39 -14.61 1.93
C GLU A 120 -5.36 -15.26 0.99
N LYS A 121 -4.17 -14.66 0.86
CA LYS A 121 -3.09 -15.17 -0.01
C LYS A 121 -2.61 -16.55 0.42
N ILE A 122 -2.36 -16.77 1.71
CA ILE A 122 -1.81 -18.04 2.20
C ILE A 122 -2.86 -19.17 2.13
N THR A 123 -4.13 -18.84 2.34
CA THR A 123 -5.23 -19.83 2.35
C THR A 123 -5.94 -20.00 1.01
N ASP A 124 -5.47 -19.34 -0.06
CA ASP A 124 -6.18 -19.24 -1.34
C ASP A 124 -7.67 -18.94 -1.14
N PHE A 125 -7.94 -17.85 -0.42
CA PHE A 125 -9.27 -17.43 -0.02
C PHE A 125 -10.08 -18.56 0.65
N SER A 126 -9.52 -19.18 1.70
CA SER A 126 -10.11 -20.28 2.47
C SER A 126 -10.30 -21.63 1.75
N ASN A 127 -9.70 -21.81 0.57
CA ASN A 127 -9.77 -23.08 -0.17
C ASN A 127 -8.67 -24.08 0.20
N GLN A 128 -7.57 -23.61 0.79
CA GLN A 128 -6.46 -24.47 1.20
C GLN A 128 -5.98 -24.20 2.63
N MET A 129 -5.38 -25.23 3.23
CA MET A 129 -4.70 -25.10 4.51
C MET A 129 -3.43 -24.26 4.32
N PRO A 130 -3.15 -23.29 5.20
CA PRO A 130 -1.93 -22.51 5.08
C PRO A 130 -0.71 -23.44 5.22
N SER A 131 0.19 -23.37 4.26
CA SER A 131 1.37 -24.24 4.17
C SER A 131 2.66 -23.46 4.48
N GLY A 132 3.66 -24.16 5.01
CA GLY A 132 4.96 -23.58 5.35
C GLY A 132 5.17 -23.40 6.85
N GLU A 133 5.82 -24.39 7.46
CA GLU A 133 6.08 -24.45 8.90
C GLU A 133 6.77 -23.17 9.44
N LYS A 134 7.77 -22.67 8.71
CA LYS A 134 8.51 -21.45 9.07
C LYS A 134 7.64 -20.20 9.04
N LEU A 135 6.69 -20.13 8.09
CA LEU A 135 5.81 -18.96 7.94
C LEU A 135 4.82 -18.89 9.10
N LEU A 136 4.14 -20.00 9.41
CA LEU A 136 3.22 -20.10 10.54
C LEU A 136 3.92 -19.81 11.86
N ALA A 137 5.12 -20.39 12.08
CA ALA A 137 5.92 -20.11 13.27
C ALA A 137 6.26 -18.62 13.41
N THR A 138 6.54 -17.93 12.30
CA THR A 138 6.83 -16.49 12.27
C THR A 138 5.59 -15.66 12.58
N ILE A 139 4.42 -16.02 12.02
CA ILE A 139 3.14 -15.38 12.34
C ILE A 139 2.85 -15.51 13.83
N THR A 140 3.01 -16.70 14.39
CA THR A 140 2.81 -16.95 15.82
C THR A 140 3.73 -16.06 16.64
N GLN A 141 5.05 -16.13 16.40
CA GLN A 141 6.04 -15.40 17.20
C GLN A 141 5.91 -13.88 17.11
N ILE A 142 5.59 -13.33 15.92
CA ILE A 142 5.60 -11.90 15.68
C ILE A 142 4.24 -11.25 15.96
N LEU A 143 3.14 -11.90 15.58
CA LEU A 143 1.80 -11.30 15.59
C LEU A 143 0.89 -11.81 16.69
N LEU A 144 0.94 -13.11 16.98
CA LEU A 144 0.06 -13.73 17.98
C LEU A 144 0.64 -13.58 19.41
N ASN A 145 1.91 -13.93 19.61
CA ASN A 145 2.58 -13.83 20.91
C ASN A 145 2.70 -12.40 21.44
N SER A 146 2.69 -11.41 20.54
CA SER A 146 2.75 -10.00 20.92
C SER A 146 1.39 -9.45 21.39
N ASN A 147 0.33 -10.27 21.38
CA ASN A 147 -1.07 -9.88 21.67
C ASN A 147 -1.53 -8.65 20.86
N VAL A 148 -0.85 -8.40 19.74
CA VAL A 148 -1.02 -7.21 18.91
C VAL A 148 -2.39 -7.23 18.23
N LEU A 149 -2.75 -8.38 17.65
CA LEU A 149 -4.00 -8.56 16.93
C LEU A 149 -5.19 -8.73 17.90
N LEU A 150 -4.97 -9.26 19.09
CA LEU A 150 -6.03 -9.46 20.10
C LEU A 150 -6.65 -8.15 20.61
N ARG A 151 -6.02 -7.00 20.37
CA ARG A 151 -6.56 -5.68 20.75
C ARG A 151 -7.72 -5.22 19.87
N ALA A 152 -7.88 -5.79 18.68
CA ALA A 152 -8.96 -5.40 17.79
C ALA A 152 -10.26 -6.11 18.14
N LYS A 153 -11.36 -5.35 18.12
CA LYS A 153 -12.70 -5.91 18.18
C LYS A 153 -13.14 -6.38 16.80
N LEU A 154 -13.13 -7.68 16.59
CA LEU A 154 -13.48 -8.28 15.29
C LEU A 154 -14.90 -7.95 14.83
N SER A 155 -15.83 -7.71 15.77
CA SER A 155 -17.21 -7.32 15.48
C SER A 155 -17.34 -5.93 14.85
N GLU A 156 -16.39 -5.03 15.09
CA GLU A 156 -16.38 -3.65 14.57
C GLU A 156 -15.65 -3.54 13.21
N MET A 157 -15.07 -4.64 12.71
CA MET A 157 -14.27 -4.63 11.49
C MET A 157 -15.11 -5.02 10.25
N PRO A 158 -14.92 -4.34 9.09
CA PRO A 158 -15.72 -4.52 7.89
C PRO A 158 -15.28 -5.73 7.05
N PHE A 159 -15.19 -6.92 7.65
CA PHE A 159 -14.79 -8.14 6.93
C PHE A 159 -15.98 -8.89 6.34
N THR A 160 -15.77 -9.53 5.19
CA THR A 160 -16.68 -10.55 4.65
C THR A 160 -16.56 -11.86 5.42
N ASP A 161 -17.57 -12.73 5.34
CA ASP A 161 -17.50 -14.06 5.97
C ASP A 161 -16.36 -14.92 5.41
N LYS A 162 -16.00 -14.71 4.14
CA LYS A 162 -14.88 -15.39 3.49
C LYS A 162 -13.53 -14.94 4.08
N GLN A 163 -13.35 -13.63 4.24
CA GLN A 163 -12.18 -13.06 4.93
C GLN A 163 -12.06 -13.61 6.34
N PHE A 164 -13.15 -13.57 7.10
CA PHE A 164 -13.17 -14.10 8.46
C PHE A 164 -12.80 -15.61 8.51
N SER A 165 -13.23 -16.38 7.51
CA SER A 165 -12.85 -17.80 7.37
C SER A 165 -11.34 -17.97 7.15
N CYS A 166 -10.71 -17.11 6.35
CA CYS A 166 -9.26 -17.10 6.14
C CYS A 166 -8.50 -16.79 7.44
N LEU A 167 -8.98 -15.79 8.21
CA LEU A 167 -8.42 -15.44 9.52
C LEU A 167 -8.45 -16.64 10.48
N ILE A 168 -9.62 -17.26 10.64
CA ILE A 168 -9.76 -18.45 11.50
C ILE A 168 -8.79 -19.54 11.05
N LEU A 169 -8.73 -19.84 9.76
CA LEU A 169 -7.87 -20.89 9.22
C LEU A 169 -6.40 -20.67 9.57
N VAL A 170 -5.88 -19.45 9.37
CA VAL A 170 -4.49 -19.12 9.70
C VAL A 170 -4.25 -19.17 11.20
N SER A 171 -5.09 -18.52 12.00
CA SER A 171 -4.95 -18.52 13.46
C SER A 171 -5.01 -19.94 14.03
N ALA A 172 -5.97 -20.76 13.59
CA ALA A 172 -6.09 -22.14 14.03
C ALA A 172 -4.90 -23.00 13.60
N ALA A 173 -4.41 -22.83 12.36
CA ALA A 173 -3.23 -23.52 11.86
C ALA A 173 -1.96 -23.20 12.66
N CYS A 174 -1.77 -21.93 13.05
CA CYS A 174 -0.69 -21.50 13.93
C CYS A 174 -0.75 -22.19 15.30
N LEU A 175 -1.95 -22.38 15.86
CA LEU A 175 -2.16 -22.95 17.20
C LEU A 175 -1.91 -24.46 17.29
N ILE A 176 -2.17 -25.20 16.21
CA ILE A 176 -2.05 -26.67 16.13
C ILE A 176 -0.67 -27.17 15.68
N GLN A 177 0.26 -26.25 15.39
CA GLN A 177 1.58 -26.59 14.88
C GLN A 177 2.43 -27.30 15.95
N LYS A 178 2.89 -28.53 15.65
CA LYS A 178 3.53 -29.44 16.63
C LYS A 178 4.86 -28.95 17.23
N GLN A 179 5.61 -28.08 16.55
CA GLN A 179 6.94 -27.63 17.01
C GLN A 179 6.91 -26.55 18.13
N GLN A 180 5.74 -26.02 18.52
CA GLN A 180 5.61 -24.92 19.49
C GLN A 180 4.68 -25.26 20.67
N SER A 181 4.59 -26.54 21.07
CA SER A 181 3.54 -27.09 21.94
C SER A 181 3.29 -26.33 23.26
N ASP A 182 4.34 -25.80 23.87
CA ASP A 182 4.26 -25.19 25.21
C ASP A 182 3.96 -23.69 25.13
N VAL A 183 4.60 -22.95 24.21
CA VAL A 183 4.34 -21.50 24.00
C VAL A 183 2.95 -21.27 23.42
N ASN A 184 2.46 -22.20 22.59
CA ASN A 184 1.14 -22.09 21.99
C ASN A 184 0.02 -22.42 22.99
N ALA A 185 0.28 -23.18 24.06
CA ALA A 185 -0.74 -23.58 25.02
C ALA A 185 -1.38 -22.36 25.70
N ASP A 186 -0.57 -21.37 26.09
CA ASP A 186 -1.04 -20.15 26.76
C ASP A 186 -1.82 -19.21 25.83
N LEU A 187 -1.57 -19.28 24.52
CA LEU A 187 -2.20 -18.41 23.51
C LEU A 187 -3.43 -19.04 22.86
N ARG A 188 -3.57 -20.36 22.91
CA ARG A 188 -4.68 -21.11 22.30
C ARG A 188 -6.03 -20.57 22.76
N MET A 189 -6.25 -20.50 24.07
CA MET A 189 -7.55 -20.09 24.61
C MET A 189 -7.86 -18.61 24.35
N PRO A 190 -6.95 -17.65 24.60
CA PRO A 190 -7.18 -16.24 24.26
C PRO A 190 -7.53 -16.02 22.79
N ILE A 191 -6.81 -16.67 21.86
CA ILE A 191 -7.06 -16.50 20.42
C ILE A 191 -8.39 -17.13 20.00
N LEU A 192 -8.70 -18.34 20.49
CA LEU A 192 -9.98 -18.98 20.18
C LEU A 192 -11.17 -18.18 20.72
N LEU A 193 -11.07 -17.66 21.94
CA LEU A 193 -12.10 -16.80 22.53
C LEU A 193 -12.27 -15.51 21.72
N TRP A 194 -11.17 -14.85 21.37
CA TRP A 194 -11.19 -13.65 20.51
C TRP A 194 -11.87 -13.89 19.16
N LEU A 195 -11.63 -15.04 18.53
CA LEU A 195 -12.33 -15.41 17.29
C LEU A 195 -13.84 -15.65 17.52
N VAL A 196 -14.21 -16.30 18.63
CA VAL A 196 -15.61 -16.61 18.97
C VAL A 196 -16.41 -15.34 19.29
N GLU A 197 -15.78 -14.33 19.90
CA GLU A 197 -16.41 -13.03 20.19
C GLU A 197 -17.00 -12.33 18.96
N SER A 198 -16.50 -12.65 17.76
CA SER A 198 -17.08 -12.14 16.51
C SER A 198 -18.51 -12.64 16.23
N GLY A 199 -18.93 -13.76 16.85
CA GLY A 199 -20.21 -14.43 16.61
C GLY A 199 -20.32 -15.10 15.23
N ARG A 200 -19.24 -15.16 14.46
CA ARG A 200 -19.23 -15.70 13.08
C ARG A 200 -18.66 -17.12 13.03
N LYS A 201 -19.03 -17.85 11.98
CA LYS A 201 -18.52 -19.21 11.71
C LYS A 201 -17.72 -19.23 10.42
N ALA A 202 -16.68 -20.05 10.38
CA ALA A 202 -15.90 -20.27 9.19
C ALA A 202 -16.72 -21.04 8.13
N ILE A 203 -16.67 -20.54 6.91
CA ILE A 203 -17.21 -21.15 5.70
C ILE A 203 -16.02 -21.74 4.95
N MET A 204 -15.85 -23.07 5.02
CA MET A 204 -14.73 -23.76 4.37
C MET A 204 -15.13 -25.13 3.82
N PRO A 205 -14.42 -25.61 2.78
CA PRO A 205 -14.57 -26.95 2.25
C PRO A 205 -14.41 -28.09 3.28
N ASN A 206 -15.12 -29.21 3.07
CA ASN A 206 -15.10 -30.35 4.00
C ASN A 206 -13.72 -31.00 4.16
N ASN A 207 -12.89 -31.00 3.11
CA ASN A 207 -11.51 -31.52 3.18
C ASN A 207 -10.66 -30.75 4.21
N LEU A 208 -10.86 -29.43 4.37
CA LEU A 208 -10.18 -28.65 5.40
C LEU A 208 -10.68 -29.00 6.80
N LYS A 209 -12.00 -29.18 6.98
CA LYS A 209 -12.57 -29.62 8.27
C LYS A 209 -11.99 -30.95 8.72
N TYR A 210 -11.89 -31.94 7.82
CA TYR A 210 -11.25 -33.22 8.12
C TYR A 210 -9.77 -33.08 8.50
N SER A 211 -9.05 -32.18 7.83
CA SER A 211 -7.65 -31.89 8.16
C SER A 211 -7.51 -31.32 9.58
N PHE A 212 -8.40 -30.40 9.97
CA PHE A 212 -8.44 -29.87 11.34
C PHE A 212 -8.86 -30.92 12.36
N GLU A 213 -9.86 -31.76 12.10
CA GLU A 213 -10.26 -32.84 13.01
C GLU A 213 -9.12 -33.80 13.31
N THR A 214 -8.31 -34.12 12.31
CA THR A 214 -7.12 -34.96 12.45
C THR A 214 -6.03 -34.25 13.26
N ALA A 215 -5.75 -32.99 12.96
CA ALA A 215 -4.69 -32.23 13.61
C ALA A 215 -5.02 -31.77 15.04
N THR A 216 -6.29 -31.80 15.43
CA THR A 216 -6.80 -31.35 16.74
C THR A 216 -7.19 -32.51 17.66
N SER A 217 -6.89 -33.77 17.28
CA SER A 217 -7.21 -34.97 18.07
C SER A 217 -6.75 -34.88 19.53
N ASP A 218 -5.61 -34.24 19.75
CA ASP A 218 -4.89 -34.21 21.03
C ASP A 218 -5.16 -32.93 21.83
N LEU A 219 -6.04 -32.04 21.35
CA LEU A 219 -6.42 -30.83 22.07
C LEU A 219 -7.39 -31.14 23.21
N VAL A 220 -7.29 -30.36 24.29
CA VAL A 220 -8.26 -30.39 25.41
C VAL A 220 -9.68 -30.06 24.94
N ASP A 221 -10.67 -30.67 25.60
CA ASP A 221 -12.09 -30.60 25.21
C ASP A 221 -12.60 -29.16 25.08
N GLU A 222 -12.16 -28.24 25.95
CA GLU A 222 -12.54 -26.82 25.91
C GLU A 222 -12.12 -26.14 24.59
N ALA A 223 -10.87 -26.35 24.16
CA ALA A 223 -10.37 -25.80 22.90
C ALA A 223 -11.08 -26.43 21.69
N ARG A 224 -11.36 -27.74 21.75
CA ARG A 224 -12.14 -28.45 20.71
C ARG A 224 -13.56 -27.89 20.61
N ASN A 225 -14.20 -27.59 21.73
CA ASN A 225 -15.55 -27.01 21.76
C ASN A 225 -15.58 -25.61 21.12
N LEU A 226 -14.57 -24.77 21.39
CA LEU A 226 -14.44 -23.47 20.73
C LEU A 226 -14.20 -23.64 19.23
N MET A 227 -13.31 -24.53 18.81
CA MET A 227 -13.08 -24.82 17.38
C MET A 227 -14.33 -25.34 16.67
N PHE A 228 -15.14 -26.17 17.34
CA PHE A 228 -16.44 -26.60 16.82
C PHE A 228 -17.41 -25.41 16.69
N SER A 229 -17.47 -24.52 17.68
CA SER A 229 -18.32 -23.32 17.61
C SER A 229 -17.94 -22.38 16.47
N LEU A 230 -16.64 -22.29 16.14
CA LEU A 230 -16.08 -21.56 15.01
C LEU A 230 -16.34 -22.24 13.65
N GLY A 231 -16.89 -23.46 13.63
CA GLY A 231 -17.19 -24.20 12.40
C GLY A 231 -15.98 -24.91 11.76
N LEU A 232 -14.87 -25.03 12.50
CA LEU A 232 -13.64 -25.72 12.04
C LEU A 232 -13.77 -27.25 12.07
N LEU A 233 -14.63 -27.77 12.95
CA LEU A 233 -14.86 -29.21 13.13
C LEU A 233 -16.28 -29.58 12.70
N GLN A 234 -16.47 -30.78 12.14
CA GLN A 234 -17.76 -31.29 11.71
C GLN A 234 -18.51 -31.97 12.85
N GLN A 235 -17.79 -32.67 13.73
CA GLN A 235 -18.36 -33.36 14.88
C GLN A 235 -17.67 -32.95 16.18
N MET A 236 -18.48 -32.72 17.21
CA MET A 236 -17.99 -32.68 18.58
C MET A 236 -17.76 -34.13 19.01
N ASN A 237 -16.53 -34.63 18.89
CA ASN A 237 -16.21 -35.94 19.46
C ASN A 237 -16.42 -35.84 20.97
N LYS A 238 -17.42 -36.57 21.48
CA LYS A 238 -17.47 -36.93 22.89
C LYS A 238 -16.16 -37.66 23.17
N SER A 239 -15.41 -37.14 24.13
CA SER A 239 -14.21 -37.80 24.64
C SER A 239 -14.52 -39.29 24.88
N LYS A 240 -13.55 -40.15 24.54
CA LYS A 240 -13.56 -41.57 24.89
C LYS A 240 -13.45 -41.70 26.41
N SER A 241 -14.50 -41.32 27.14
CA SER A 241 -14.69 -41.67 28.53
C SER A 241 -15.99 -42.44 28.63
N SER A 242 -15.86 -43.75 28.91
CA SER A 242 -16.87 -44.53 29.62
C SER A 242 -18.28 -44.55 29.00
N MET A 243 -18.51 -45.48 28.07
CA MET A 243 -19.73 -46.29 28.12
C MET A 243 -19.43 -47.64 27.49
N GLU A 244 -19.11 -48.62 28.35
CA GLU A 244 -19.38 -50.00 28.01
C GLU A 244 -20.88 -50.14 27.69
N PRO A 245 -21.25 -50.83 26.60
CA PRO A 245 -22.65 -51.14 26.36
C PRO A 245 -23.05 -52.21 27.37
N ILE A 246 -23.81 -51.81 28.40
CA ILE A 246 -24.54 -52.76 29.24
C ILE A 246 -25.60 -53.41 28.35
N ASN A 247 -25.28 -54.58 27.81
CA ASN A 247 -26.25 -55.53 27.27
C ASN A 247 -27.12 -56.03 28.43
N ARG A 248 -28.29 -55.41 28.63
CA ARG A 248 -29.38 -56.01 29.42
C ARG A 248 -30.35 -56.73 28.48
N THR A 249 -30.05 -58.00 28.29
CA THR A 249 -30.99 -59.14 28.20
C THR A 249 -32.47 -58.78 28.02
N SER A 250 -32.93 -58.89 26.77
CA SER A 250 -34.33 -59.10 26.40
C SER A 250 -34.66 -60.59 26.47
N THR A 251 -34.94 -61.12 27.67
CA THR A 251 -35.38 -62.51 27.84
C THR A 251 -36.24 -62.73 29.09
N VAL A 252 -37.17 -61.83 29.42
CA VAL A 252 -38.25 -62.14 30.39
C VAL A 252 -39.52 -61.34 30.07
N ILE A 253 -40.16 -61.55 28.92
CA ILE A 253 -41.54 -61.07 28.71
C ILE A 253 -42.33 -62.07 27.86
N ASN A 254 -42.51 -63.31 28.34
CA ASN A 254 -43.51 -64.21 27.74
C ASN A 254 -44.23 -65.15 28.73
N GLU A 255 -44.10 -64.96 30.06
CA GLU A 255 -44.79 -65.83 31.04
C GLU A 255 -45.64 -65.07 32.09
N ALA A 256 -46.05 -63.82 31.82
CA ALA A 256 -46.86 -63.04 32.76
C ALA A 256 -48.17 -62.47 32.16
N THR A 257 -48.66 -63.02 31.04
CA THR A 257 -49.93 -62.60 30.40
C THR A 257 -51.08 -63.59 30.62
N ALA A 258 -51.08 -64.33 31.73
CA ALA A 258 -52.20 -65.20 32.09
C ALA A 258 -52.82 -64.94 33.48
N GLN A 259 -52.22 -64.11 34.36
CA GLN A 259 -52.78 -63.87 35.69
C GLN A 259 -52.55 -62.43 36.16
N LYS A 260 -53.53 -61.57 35.85
CA LYS A 260 -54.08 -60.51 36.72
C LYS A 260 -54.98 -59.61 35.87
N ILE A 261 -56.22 -60.04 35.66
CA ILE A 261 -57.32 -59.06 35.59
C ILE A 261 -57.58 -58.68 37.04
N SER A 262 -56.74 -57.79 37.57
CA SER A 262 -57.02 -57.11 38.82
C SER A 262 -58.18 -56.14 38.56
N VAL A 263 -59.17 -56.18 39.45
CA VAL A 263 -60.28 -55.23 39.62
C VAL A 263 -60.04 -53.90 38.88
N PHE A 264 -60.78 -53.70 37.79
CA PHE A 264 -60.77 -52.46 37.02
C PHE A 264 -61.34 -51.33 37.89
N ASN A 265 -60.46 -50.54 38.49
CA ASN A 265 -60.84 -49.37 39.27
C ASN A 265 -61.21 -48.22 38.32
N LYS A 266 -62.51 -48.09 38.02
CA LYS A 266 -63.05 -47.08 37.09
C LYS A 266 -62.57 -45.67 37.43
N ASP A 267 -62.48 -45.32 38.70
CA ASP A 267 -62.13 -43.96 39.14
C ASP A 267 -60.67 -43.61 38.84
N GLU A 268 -59.78 -44.60 38.91
CA GLU A 268 -58.36 -44.44 38.61
C GLU A 268 -58.11 -44.36 37.10
N TRP A 269 -58.87 -45.14 36.32
CA TRP A 269 -58.88 -45.03 34.86
C TRP A 269 -59.41 -43.66 34.39
N PHE A 270 -60.50 -43.16 34.96
CA PHE A 270 -61.02 -41.82 34.63
C PHE A 270 -60.03 -40.70 34.99
N LYS A 271 -59.29 -40.82 36.09
CA LYS A 271 -58.21 -39.89 36.43
C LYS A 271 -57.07 -39.92 35.41
N GLN A 272 -56.60 -41.11 35.03
CA GLN A 272 -55.53 -41.25 34.04
C GLN A 272 -55.94 -40.73 32.65
N VAL A 273 -57.17 -41.03 32.21
CA VAL A 273 -57.72 -40.50 30.95
C VAL A 273 -57.87 -38.98 31.00
N SER A 274 -58.29 -38.41 32.14
CA SER A 274 -58.38 -36.96 32.29
C SER A 274 -56.99 -36.28 32.29
N GLN A 275 -55.98 -36.90 32.90
CA GLN A 275 -54.59 -36.42 32.83
C GLN A 275 -54.05 -36.46 31.41
N LEU A 276 -54.31 -37.55 30.67
CA LEU A 276 -53.96 -37.68 29.25
C LEU A 276 -54.64 -36.62 28.40
N LYS A 277 -55.92 -36.35 28.62
CA LYS A 277 -56.67 -35.30 27.91
C LYS A 277 -56.04 -33.92 28.14
N ASN A 278 -55.75 -33.56 29.38
CA ASN A 278 -55.11 -32.29 29.71
C ASN A 278 -53.69 -32.18 29.11
N TYR A 279 -52.95 -33.29 29.07
CA TYR A 279 -51.63 -33.33 28.45
C TYR A 279 -51.69 -33.14 26.93
N VAL A 280 -52.70 -33.72 26.27
CA VAL A 280 -52.94 -33.50 24.84
C VAL A 280 -53.32 -32.04 24.57
N GLU A 281 -54.20 -31.43 25.36
CA GLU A 281 -54.57 -30.01 25.23
C GLU A 281 -53.36 -29.06 25.44
N ASP A 282 -52.47 -29.36 26.39
CA ASP A 282 -51.22 -28.62 26.61
C ASP A 282 -50.23 -28.77 25.43
N ILE A 283 -50.16 -29.95 24.82
CA ILE A 283 -49.36 -30.16 23.60
C ILE A 283 -49.94 -29.39 22.42
N GLU A 284 -51.25 -29.43 22.22
CA GLU A 284 -51.93 -28.74 21.12
C GLU A 284 -51.73 -27.21 21.20
N THR A 285 -51.85 -26.65 22.41
CA THR A 285 -51.57 -25.22 22.64
C THR A 285 -50.11 -24.86 22.40
N LYS A 286 -49.16 -25.71 22.82
CA LYS A 286 -47.72 -25.52 22.51
C LYS A 286 -47.44 -25.60 21.01
N ILE A 287 -48.08 -26.52 20.28
CA ILE A 287 -47.94 -26.62 18.82
C ILE A 287 -48.51 -25.37 18.15
N ALA A 288 -49.68 -24.87 18.57
CA ALA A 288 -50.26 -23.65 18.02
C ALA A 288 -49.36 -22.43 18.24
N ALA A 289 -48.79 -22.28 19.45
CA ALA A 289 -47.86 -21.22 19.79
C ALA A 289 -46.57 -21.30 18.94
N SER A 290 -45.98 -22.49 18.80
CA SER A 290 -44.80 -22.74 17.98
C SER A 290 -45.06 -22.43 16.50
N THR A 291 -46.22 -22.85 15.98
CA THR A 291 -46.62 -22.57 14.59
C THR A 291 -46.74 -21.07 14.32
N LYS A 292 -47.32 -20.32 15.28
CA LYS A 292 -47.41 -18.86 15.20
C LYS A 292 -46.03 -18.20 15.22
N ALA A 293 -45.14 -18.65 16.10
CA ALA A 293 -43.76 -18.15 16.17
C ALA A 293 -42.99 -18.41 14.86
N ALA A 294 -43.12 -19.62 14.30
CA ALA A 294 -42.52 -19.96 13.01
C ALA A 294 -43.04 -19.09 11.86
N SER A 295 -44.33 -18.75 11.87
CA SER A 295 -44.91 -17.81 10.90
C SER A 295 -44.32 -16.40 11.01
N TYR A 296 -44.10 -15.88 12.22
CA TYR A 296 -43.46 -14.58 12.40
C TYR A 296 -42.03 -14.57 11.89
N VAL A 297 -41.23 -15.58 12.27
CA VAL A 297 -39.83 -15.71 11.82
C VAL A 297 -39.76 -15.82 10.29
N ARG A 298 -40.70 -16.55 9.67
CA ARG A 298 -40.77 -16.64 8.21
C ARG A 298 -41.05 -15.29 7.56
N ASN A 299 -41.99 -14.51 8.10
CA ASN A 299 -42.30 -13.18 7.57
C ASN A 299 -41.11 -12.20 7.72
N GLU A 300 -40.39 -12.26 8.84
CA GLU A 300 -39.17 -11.48 9.04
C GLU A 300 -38.08 -11.89 8.04
N LEU A 301 -37.89 -13.19 7.81
CA LEU A 301 -36.93 -13.68 6.82
C LEU A 301 -37.28 -13.20 5.41
N GLU A 302 -38.55 -13.27 5.02
CA GLU A 302 -39.01 -12.78 3.71
C GLU A 302 -38.80 -11.27 3.55
N ALA A 303 -39.00 -10.48 4.61
CA ALA A 303 -38.71 -9.04 4.62
C ALA A 303 -37.20 -8.76 4.46
N GLU A 304 -36.35 -9.49 5.19
CA GLU A 304 -34.90 -9.31 5.13
C GLU A 304 -34.33 -9.74 3.76
N VAL A 305 -34.87 -10.79 3.15
CA VAL A 305 -34.53 -11.22 1.80
C VAL A 305 -34.85 -10.12 0.77
N ARG A 306 -36.02 -9.46 0.89
CA ARG A 306 -36.37 -8.32 0.00
C ARG A 306 -35.39 -7.16 0.18
N LYS A 307 -35.06 -6.82 1.43
CA LYS A 307 -34.11 -5.75 1.74
C LYS A 307 -32.72 -6.03 1.19
N ARG A 308 -32.24 -7.28 1.30
CA ARG A 308 -30.96 -7.70 0.70
C ARG A 308 -30.99 -7.57 -0.82
N LYS A 309 -32.08 -7.98 -1.47
CA LYS A 309 -32.24 -7.84 -2.92
C LYS A 309 -32.20 -6.38 -3.38
N GLU A 310 -32.84 -5.47 -2.63
CA GLU A 310 -32.77 -4.04 -2.91
C GLU A 310 -31.34 -3.47 -2.73
N GLN A 311 -30.61 -3.93 -1.72
CA GLN A 311 -29.21 -3.54 -1.52
C GLN A 311 -28.32 -4.05 -2.65
N GLU A 312 -28.54 -5.28 -3.11
CA GLU A 312 -27.79 -5.87 -4.23
C GLU A 312 -28.00 -5.10 -5.54
N ILE A 313 -29.23 -4.66 -5.83
CA ILE A 313 -29.52 -3.78 -6.98
C ILE A 313 -28.73 -2.46 -6.86
N LYS A 314 -28.72 -1.83 -5.68
CA LYS A 314 -27.95 -0.59 -5.47
C LYS A 314 -26.44 -0.80 -5.65
N ILE A 315 -25.90 -1.94 -5.20
CA ILE A 315 -24.49 -2.28 -5.38
C ILE A 315 -24.18 -2.39 -6.87
N GLN A 316 -25.01 -3.09 -7.65
CA GLN A 316 -24.83 -3.21 -9.11
C GLN A 316 -24.90 -1.85 -9.82
N GLU A 317 -25.79 -0.94 -9.39
CA GLU A 317 -25.83 0.43 -9.90
C GLU A 317 -24.55 1.21 -9.59
N TYR A 318 -24.01 1.08 -8.38
CA TYR A 318 -22.74 1.71 -8.02
C TYR A 318 -21.57 1.13 -8.79
N GLU A 319 -21.50 -0.20 -8.97
CA GLU A 319 -20.48 -0.86 -9.78
C GLU A 319 -20.51 -0.38 -11.23
N ARG A 320 -21.71 -0.23 -11.81
CA ARG A 320 -21.86 0.32 -13.17
C ARG A 320 -21.34 1.75 -13.26
N LYS A 321 -21.71 2.62 -12.32
CA LYS A 321 -21.19 4.00 -12.27
C LYS A 321 -19.67 4.04 -12.09
N ASN A 322 -19.12 3.15 -11.25
CA ASN A 322 -17.68 3.08 -11.04
C ASN A 322 -16.94 2.65 -12.31
N TYR A 323 -17.54 1.74 -13.08
CA TYR A 323 -17.01 1.35 -14.39
C TYR A 323 -17.05 2.51 -15.39
N GLU A 324 -18.16 3.26 -15.44
CA GLU A 324 -18.30 4.47 -16.26
C GLU A 324 -17.21 5.51 -15.90
N TYR A 325 -17.00 5.80 -14.62
CA TYR A 325 -15.92 6.69 -14.15
C TYR A 325 -14.52 6.15 -14.46
N SER A 326 -14.31 4.84 -14.43
CA SER A 326 -13.02 4.25 -14.78
C SER A 326 -12.68 4.44 -16.26
N ILE A 327 -13.67 4.41 -17.14
CA ILE A 327 -13.48 4.70 -18.57
C ILE A 327 -13.16 6.18 -18.75
N GLU A 328 -13.92 7.07 -18.13
CA GLU A 328 -13.70 8.52 -18.23
C GLU A 328 -12.30 8.92 -17.72
N ASN A 329 -11.86 8.36 -16.59
CA ASN A 329 -10.52 8.60 -16.07
C ASN A 329 -9.42 8.14 -17.04
N ARG A 330 -9.63 7.04 -17.76
CA ARG A 330 -8.68 6.57 -18.77
C ARG A 330 -8.57 7.54 -19.94
N ASP A 331 -9.70 8.09 -20.39
CA ASP A 331 -9.73 9.09 -21.46
C ASP A 331 -9.08 10.41 -21.03
N LEU A 332 -9.31 10.84 -19.78
CA LEU A 332 -8.66 12.02 -19.21
C LEU A 332 -7.15 11.83 -19.09
N LEU A 333 -6.67 10.67 -18.63
CA LEU A 333 -5.24 10.36 -18.58
C LEU A 333 -4.61 10.37 -19.98
N ALA A 334 -5.29 9.84 -20.99
CA ALA A 334 -4.82 9.91 -22.37
C ALA A 334 -4.67 11.38 -22.83
N LYS A 335 -5.66 12.25 -22.56
CA LYS A 335 -5.58 13.68 -22.87
C LYS A 335 -4.44 14.39 -22.14
N ILE A 336 -4.23 14.09 -20.86
CA ILE A 336 -3.12 14.64 -20.07
C ILE A 336 -1.79 14.25 -20.72
N ASN A 337 -1.61 12.98 -21.09
CA ASN A 337 -0.37 12.53 -21.74
C ASN A 337 -0.12 13.24 -23.07
N THR A 338 -1.15 13.45 -23.89
CA THR A 338 -1.03 14.23 -25.13
C THR A 338 -0.63 15.68 -24.85
N LEU A 339 -1.23 16.32 -23.85
CA LEU A 339 -0.88 17.70 -23.48
C LEU A 339 0.55 17.82 -22.94
N VAL A 340 1.01 16.84 -22.16
CA VAL A 340 2.38 16.79 -21.64
C VAL A 340 3.37 16.69 -22.80
N GLU A 341 3.11 15.85 -23.79
CA GLU A 341 4.00 15.70 -24.94
C GLU A 341 4.04 16.97 -25.80
N ASN A 342 2.89 17.58 -26.08
CA ASN A 342 2.82 18.88 -26.76
C ASN A 342 3.60 19.97 -26.00
N ASN A 343 3.55 19.97 -24.67
CA ASN A 343 4.28 20.95 -23.86
C ASN A 343 5.79 20.75 -23.94
N LYS A 344 6.27 19.50 -23.96
CA LYS A 344 7.69 19.20 -24.21
C LYS A 344 8.15 19.73 -25.57
N GLU A 345 7.35 19.50 -26.62
CA GLU A 345 7.65 20.00 -27.96
C GLU A 345 7.75 21.54 -27.98
N LEU A 346 6.81 22.22 -27.31
CA LEU A 346 6.82 23.69 -27.21
C LEU A 346 8.05 24.21 -26.45
N VAL A 347 8.46 23.56 -25.36
CA VAL A 347 9.67 23.93 -24.62
C VAL A 347 10.93 23.77 -25.48
N ILE A 348 11.02 22.68 -26.26
CA ILE A 348 12.13 22.47 -27.20
C ILE A 348 12.14 23.59 -28.26
N LEU A 349 10.97 23.90 -28.84
CA LEU A 349 10.84 24.93 -29.87
C LEU A 349 11.19 26.33 -29.35
N GLN A 350 10.79 26.65 -28.12
CA GLN A 350 11.16 27.89 -27.44
C GLN A 350 12.68 27.98 -27.26
N GLY A 351 13.32 26.93 -26.76
CA GLY A 351 14.77 26.90 -26.60
C GLY A 351 15.55 27.01 -27.92
N GLN A 352 14.99 26.50 -29.02
CA GLN A 352 15.55 26.71 -30.36
C GLN A 352 15.43 28.16 -30.81
N LYS A 353 14.28 28.81 -30.56
CA LYS A 353 14.06 30.22 -30.90
C LYS A 353 14.95 31.16 -30.09
N GLU A 354 15.15 30.89 -28.81
CA GLU A 354 16.05 31.68 -27.96
C GLU A 354 17.48 31.67 -28.50
N ARG A 355 18.00 30.49 -28.90
CA ARG A 355 19.32 30.39 -29.55
C ARG A 355 19.38 31.12 -30.89
N GLU A 356 18.33 31.01 -31.70
CA GLU A 356 18.25 31.73 -32.98
C GLU A 356 18.32 33.25 -32.76
N TYR A 357 17.62 33.76 -31.75
CA TYR A 357 17.67 35.18 -31.39
C TYR A 357 19.03 35.61 -30.84
N GLU A 358 19.66 34.79 -30.01
CA GLU A 358 21.01 35.06 -29.48
C GLU A 358 22.04 35.18 -30.61
N ILE A 359 22.01 34.26 -31.58
CA ILE A 359 22.89 34.32 -32.76
C ILE A 359 22.64 35.61 -33.57
N LYS A 360 21.37 35.96 -33.82
CA LYS A 360 21.02 37.20 -34.53
C LYS A 360 21.47 38.45 -33.78
N LEU A 361 21.36 38.44 -32.44
CA LEU A 361 21.81 39.55 -31.61
C LEU A 361 23.32 39.76 -31.74
N VAL A 362 24.11 38.68 -31.67
CA VAL A 362 25.57 38.74 -31.86
C VAL A 362 25.92 39.28 -33.24
N GLN A 363 25.26 38.78 -34.29
CA GLN A 363 25.47 39.28 -35.65
C GLN A 363 25.16 40.77 -35.80
N LEU A 364 24.08 41.26 -35.17
CA LEU A 364 23.74 42.68 -35.18
C LEU A 364 24.77 43.55 -34.45
N ILE A 365 25.31 43.05 -33.34
CA ILE A 365 26.39 43.74 -32.61
C ILE A 365 27.64 43.82 -33.48
N GLU A 366 28.06 42.70 -34.10
CA GLU A 366 29.22 42.66 -34.99
C GLU A 366 29.06 43.62 -36.18
N MET A 367 27.87 43.65 -36.82
CA MET A 367 27.57 44.59 -37.89
C MET A 367 27.66 46.04 -37.43
N SER A 368 27.12 46.37 -36.26
CA SER A 368 27.17 47.72 -35.70
C SER A 368 28.61 48.17 -35.38
N GLU A 369 29.45 47.28 -34.87
CA GLU A 369 30.86 47.57 -34.60
C GLU A 369 31.67 47.75 -35.90
N GLN A 370 31.37 46.93 -36.92
CA GLN A 370 31.97 47.06 -38.25
C GLN A 370 31.57 48.37 -38.94
N GLU A 371 30.30 48.78 -38.86
CA GLU A 371 29.85 50.07 -39.41
C GLU A 371 30.50 51.26 -38.69
N SER A 372 30.61 51.21 -37.35
CA SER A 372 31.27 52.24 -36.55
C SER A 372 32.76 52.38 -36.92
N THR A 373 33.47 51.25 -37.06
CA THR A 373 34.87 51.25 -37.47
C THR A 373 35.06 51.68 -38.92
N PHE A 374 34.17 51.30 -39.84
CA PHE A 374 34.19 51.74 -41.22
C PHE A 374 33.96 53.26 -41.33
N ALA A 375 32.94 53.80 -40.65
CA ALA A 375 32.65 55.23 -40.63
C ALA A 375 33.82 56.04 -40.06
N SER A 376 34.45 55.55 -38.98
CA SER A 376 35.64 56.17 -38.40
C SER A 376 36.83 56.18 -39.36
N ARG A 377 37.10 55.05 -40.05
CA ARG A 377 38.16 54.97 -41.07
C ARG A 377 37.89 55.89 -42.26
N GLU A 378 36.66 55.94 -42.75
CA GLU A 378 36.29 56.81 -43.87
C GLU A 378 36.44 58.29 -43.51
N PHE A 379 36.03 58.68 -42.29
CA PHE A 379 36.23 60.03 -41.76
C PHE A 379 37.72 60.40 -41.68
N LYS A 380 38.56 59.54 -41.09
CA LYS A 380 40.02 59.76 -41.04
C LYS A 380 40.61 59.92 -42.43
N ARG A 381 40.22 59.09 -43.40
CA ARG A 381 40.70 59.19 -44.78
C ARG A 381 40.30 60.49 -45.46
N LYS A 382 39.05 60.97 -45.27
CA LYS A 382 38.60 62.26 -45.81
C LYS A 382 39.37 63.42 -45.18
N LEU A 383 39.55 63.39 -43.86
CA LEU A 383 40.27 64.41 -43.12
C LEU A 383 41.76 64.46 -43.53
N SER A 384 42.41 63.30 -43.68
CA SER A 384 43.75 63.17 -44.26
C SER A 384 43.85 63.85 -45.63
N GLY A 385 42.91 63.55 -46.54
CA GLY A 385 42.92 64.13 -47.90
C GLY A 385 42.80 65.66 -47.92
N LEU A 386 42.02 66.23 -47.00
CA LEU A 386 41.86 67.68 -46.88
C LEU A 386 43.11 68.36 -46.28
N LEU A 387 43.73 67.71 -45.30
CA LEU A 387 44.84 68.29 -44.54
C LEU A 387 46.22 68.06 -45.16
N LYS A 388 46.34 67.10 -46.07
CA LYS A 388 47.60 66.71 -46.70
C LYS A 388 48.32 67.87 -47.40
N TRP A 389 47.57 68.70 -48.12
CA TRP A 389 48.13 69.85 -48.82
C TRP A 389 48.57 70.95 -47.85
N GLU A 390 47.73 71.28 -46.87
CA GLU A 390 48.06 72.26 -45.82
C GLU A 390 49.29 71.85 -45.01
N TYR A 391 49.43 70.55 -44.74
CA TYR A 391 50.62 70.01 -44.06
C TYR A 391 51.87 70.08 -44.94
N ALA A 392 51.75 69.76 -46.24
CA ALA A 392 52.86 69.88 -47.19
C ALA A 392 53.32 71.35 -47.30
N ASP A 393 52.40 72.30 -47.47
CA ASP A 393 52.69 73.72 -47.55
C ASP A 393 53.37 74.23 -46.26
N LEU A 394 52.87 73.81 -45.09
CA LEU A 394 53.51 74.13 -43.81
C LEU A 394 54.94 73.60 -43.72
N MET A 395 55.20 72.39 -44.24
CA MET A 395 56.53 71.77 -44.24
C MET A 395 57.49 72.41 -45.24
N GLU A 396 57.00 72.93 -46.37
CA GLU A 396 57.80 73.73 -47.31
C GLU A 396 58.21 75.08 -46.70
N ILE A 397 57.28 75.77 -46.02
CA ILE A 397 57.55 77.04 -45.34
C ILE A 397 58.39 76.85 -44.06
N LYS A 398 58.44 75.63 -43.52
CA LYS A 398 59.28 75.30 -42.36
C LYS A 398 60.77 75.51 -42.64
N SER A 399 61.19 75.39 -43.90
CA SER A 399 62.57 75.60 -44.36
C SER A 399 63.00 77.06 -44.47
N ASP A 400 62.05 78.01 -44.45
CA ASP A 400 62.36 79.43 -44.59
C ASP A 400 62.70 80.08 -43.25
N ASP A 401 63.70 80.99 -43.28
CA ASP A 401 64.13 81.78 -42.12
C ASP A 401 63.07 82.84 -41.80
N MET A 402 62.23 82.55 -40.80
CA MET A 402 61.15 83.42 -40.33
C MET A 402 61.52 84.01 -38.95
N SER A 403 61.34 85.32 -38.76
CA SER A 403 61.62 85.97 -37.48
C SER A 403 60.72 85.41 -36.36
N LEU A 404 61.20 85.47 -35.12
CA LEU A 404 60.53 84.99 -33.89
C LEU A 404 59.25 85.76 -33.49
N ASP A 405 58.65 86.51 -34.42
CA ASP A 405 57.37 87.19 -34.22
C ASP A 405 56.18 86.21 -34.33
N LEU A 406 54.96 86.75 -34.37
CA LEU A 406 53.67 86.05 -34.45
C LEU A 406 53.66 84.86 -35.44
N GLY A 407 54.36 84.97 -36.58
CA GLY A 407 54.46 83.92 -37.60
C GLY A 407 55.19 82.65 -37.12
N GLY A 408 56.31 82.79 -36.40
CA GLY A 408 57.06 81.65 -35.87
C GLY A 408 56.28 80.88 -34.78
N ASN A 409 55.55 81.60 -33.92
CA ASN A 409 54.70 80.99 -32.89
C ASN A 409 53.49 80.27 -33.50
N LEU A 410 52.84 80.84 -34.51
CA LEU A 410 51.72 80.21 -35.22
C LEU A 410 52.18 78.90 -35.90
N ARG A 411 53.38 78.90 -36.50
CA ARG A 411 54.00 77.70 -37.10
C ARG A 411 54.18 76.57 -36.09
N LEU A 412 54.73 76.86 -34.91
CA LEU A 412 54.92 75.87 -33.85
C LEU A 412 53.59 75.31 -33.32
N GLN A 413 52.55 76.14 -33.23
CA GLN A 413 51.22 75.69 -32.83
C GLN A 413 50.58 74.79 -33.89
N LEU A 414 50.67 75.16 -35.17
CA LEU A 414 50.16 74.34 -36.27
C LEU A 414 50.88 72.99 -36.37
N LEU A 415 52.21 72.96 -36.19
CA LEU A 415 52.97 71.71 -36.13
C LEU A 415 52.48 70.80 -34.99
N LYS A 416 52.24 71.36 -33.79
CA LYS A 416 51.69 70.59 -32.68
C LYS A 416 50.30 70.03 -32.98
N VAL A 417 49.46 70.77 -33.69
CA VAL A 417 48.14 70.30 -34.12
C VAL A 417 48.28 69.12 -35.08
N PHE A 418 49.14 69.24 -36.10
CA PHE A 418 49.39 68.13 -37.03
C PHE A 418 50.03 66.91 -36.36
N ASP A 419 50.97 67.10 -35.44
CA ASP A 419 51.56 66.01 -34.64
C ASP A 419 50.50 65.26 -33.81
N LEU A 420 49.53 65.98 -33.25
CA LEU A 420 48.41 65.37 -32.53
C LEU A 420 47.50 64.57 -33.48
N LEU A 421 47.19 65.11 -34.66
CA LEU A 421 46.36 64.44 -35.65
C LEU A 421 47.02 63.15 -36.18
N ILE A 422 48.34 63.16 -36.40
CA ILE A 422 49.12 61.98 -36.79
C ILE A 422 49.10 60.93 -35.67
N LYS A 423 49.27 61.34 -34.40
CA LYS A 423 49.20 60.43 -33.24
C LYS A 423 47.83 59.74 -33.13
N GLU A 424 46.76 60.44 -33.50
CA GLU A 424 45.40 59.88 -33.56
C GLU A 424 45.14 59.04 -34.82
N GLY A 425 46.16 58.82 -35.66
CA GLY A 425 46.13 57.92 -36.81
C GLY A 425 45.58 58.54 -38.10
N ILE A 426 45.70 59.86 -38.27
CA ILE A 426 45.45 60.55 -39.55
C ILE A 426 46.76 60.56 -40.34
N GLU A 427 46.76 59.92 -41.51
CA GLU A 427 47.93 59.87 -42.40
C GLU A 427 47.98 61.17 -43.22
N LEU A 428 48.99 62.02 -43.01
CA LEU A 428 49.15 63.33 -43.66
C LEU A 428 50.27 63.31 -44.70
#